data_AF-A0A8J6K0S5-F1
#
_entry.id   AF-A0A8J6K0S5-F1
#
_cell.length_a   1.000
_cell.length_b   1.000
_cell.length_c   1.000
_cell.angle_alpha   90.00
_cell.angle_beta   90.00
_cell.angle_gamma   90.00
#
_symmetry.space_group_name_H-M   'P 1'
#
loop_
_entity.id
_entity.type
_entity.pdbx_description
1 polymer ?
#
loop_
_entity_poly.entity_id
_entity_poly.type
_entity_poly.pdbx_seq_one_letter_code
_entity_poly.pdbx_strand_id
1 'polypeptide(L)'
;MSLRCAALLIQTFLFTEVLAMANELDVFVGNTTLIDEDVYQLWLDGYSVSDAVNIRLKSGILDQTGAGPDVLESDTMDHYRTFQMLERLLHYPPKLVQQLLFQIPPYKQSMLIERYYAFDEAFVREVLGKKLSKGTKKDLDDISAKTGVTLKSCRRQFDNFKRVFKVVEEMRGALVENIQQNFLLSDKLARYASSLVVLC
;
A
#
# COMPACT_ATOMS: atom_id res chain seq x y z
N MET A 1 48.44 -34.33 -20.88
CA MET A 1 47.02 -33.93 -20.84
C MET A 1 46.93 -32.44 -21.13
N SER A 2 46.28 -32.07 -22.23
CA SER A 2 46.24 -30.69 -22.75
C SER A 2 45.50 -29.76 -21.78
N LEU A 3 45.99 -28.51 -21.62
CA LEU A 3 45.34 -27.43 -20.88
C LEU A 3 43.86 -27.20 -21.28
N ARG A 4 43.45 -27.67 -22.46
CA ARG A 4 42.05 -27.64 -22.91
C ARG A 4 41.12 -28.60 -22.16
N CYS A 5 41.61 -29.72 -21.64
CA CYS A 5 40.78 -30.66 -20.85
C CYS A 5 40.51 -30.16 -19.42
N ALA A 6 41.47 -29.44 -18.81
CA ALA A 6 41.28 -28.85 -17.48
C ALA A 6 40.31 -27.66 -17.52
N ALA A 7 40.37 -26.85 -18.57
CA ALA A 7 39.43 -25.73 -18.77
C ALA A 7 37.99 -26.22 -18.99
N LEU A 8 37.79 -27.29 -19.76
CA LEU A 8 36.44 -27.85 -19.96
C LEU A 8 35.85 -28.38 -18.66
N LEU A 9 36.62 -29.09 -17.84
CA LEU A 9 36.15 -29.65 -16.56
C LEU A 9 35.83 -28.57 -15.52
N ILE A 10 36.64 -27.51 -15.42
CA ILE A 10 36.35 -26.36 -14.55
C ILE A 10 35.09 -25.62 -15.02
N GLN A 11 34.92 -25.45 -16.33
CA GLN A 11 33.76 -24.78 -16.90
C GLN A 11 32.49 -25.62 -16.81
N THR A 12 32.58 -26.96 -16.83
CA THR A 12 31.42 -27.83 -16.52
C THR A 12 31.10 -27.79 -15.04
N PHE A 13 32.09 -27.88 -14.13
CA PHE A 13 31.86 -27.84 -12.69
C PHE A 13 31.22 -26.52 -12.23
N LEU A 14 31.72 -25.38 -12.70
CA LEU A 14 31.11 -24.06 -12.49
C LEU A 14 29.72 -23.95 -13.12
N PHE A 15 29.45 -24.57 -14.29
CA PHE A 15 28.11 -24.59 -14.84
C PHE A 15 27.14 -25.41 -13.98
N THR A 16 27.54 -26.58 -13.47
CA THR A 16 26.71 -27.40 -12.57
C THR A 16 26.48 -26.74 -11.21
N GLU A 17 27.47 -26.06 -10.62
CA GLU A 17 27.29 -25.33 -9.36
C GLU A 17 26.43 -24.06 -9.54
N VAL A 18 26.54 -23.37 -10.69
CA VAL A 18 25.65 -22.25 -11.03
C VAL A 18 24.24 -22.74 -11.37
N LEU A 19 24.07 -23.91 -12.01
CA LEU A 19 22.76 -24.53 -12.26
C LEU A 19 22.11 -25.11 -10.99
N ALA A 20 22.89 -25.53 -9.99
CA ALA A 20 22.36 -25.92 -8.68
C ALA A 20 21.87 -24.72 -7.85
N MET A 21 22.19 -23.50 -8.30
CA MET A 21 21.74 -22.22 -7.74
C MET A 21 20.76 -21.48 -8.67
N ALA A 22 20.19 -22.16 -9.67
CA ALA A 22 19.03 -21.66 -10.39
C ALA A 22 17.77 -22.00 -9.57
N ASN A 23 17.62 -21.31 -8.43
CA ASN A 23 16.31 -21.16 -7.81
C ASN A 23 15.35 -20.68 -8.91
N GLU A 24 14.25 -21.41 -9.07
CA GLU A 24 13.12 -21.16 -9.96
C GLU A 24 13.02 -19.70 -10.41
N LEU A 25 13.57 -19.42 -11.59
CA LEU A 25 13.44 -18.12 -12.24
C LEU A 25 12.10 -18.14 -12.98
N ASP A 26 11.02 -17.91 -12.23
CA ASP A 26 9.69 -17.69 -12.78
C ASP A 26 9.67 -16.33 -13.50
N VAL A 27 10.07 -16.32 -14.76
CA VAL A 27 9.96 -15.13 -15.62
C VAL A 27 8.50 -14.99 -16.05
N PHE A 28 7.70 -14.31 -15.22
CA PHE A 28 6.40 -13.80 -15.65
C PHE A 28 6.62 -12.54 -16.50
N VAL A 29 6.45 -12.66 -17.82
CA VAL A 29 6.25 -11.48 -18.69
C VAL A 29 4.80 -11.03 -18.52
N GLY A 30 4.52 -10.41 -17.37
CA GLY A 30 3.23 -9.77 -17.08
C GLY A 30 3.29 -8.27 -17.38
N ASN A 31 2.18 -7.69 -17.81
CA ASN A 31 2.05 -6.23 -17.89
C ASN A 31 2.32 -5.65 -16.49
N THR A 32 3.26 -4.70 -16.38
CA THR A 32 3.47 -3.94 -15.14
C THR A 32 2.12 -3.36 -14.70
N THR A 33 1.72 -3.62 -13.46
CA THR A 33 0.48 -3.04 -12.93
C THR A 33 0.66 -1.54 -12.84
N LEU A 34 -0.02 -0.80 -13.72
CA LEU A 34 0.00 0.65 -13.72
C LEU A 34 -0.82 1.16 -12.54
N ILE A 35 -0.24 2.09 -11.79
CA ILE A 35 -0.86 2.71 -10.63
C ILE A 35 -0.75 4.21 -10.78
N ASP A 36 -1.87 4.81 -11.17
CA ASP A 36 -2.09 6.25 -11.10
C ASP A 36 -2.20 6.68 -9.63
N GLU A 37 -1.29 7.55 -9.22
CA GLU A 37 -1.16 8.00 -7.83
C GLU A 37 -2.25 8.96 -7.41
N ASP A 38 -2.76 9.76 -8.35
CA ASP A 38 -3.80 10.75 -8.08
C ASP A 38 -5.14 10.03 -7.92
N VAL A 39 -5.40 9.05 -8.78
CA VAL A 39 -6.60 8.19 -8.65
C VAL A 39 -6.52 7.36 -7.36
N TYR A 40 -5.33 6.89 -6.98
CA TYR A 40 -5.14 6.20 -5.70
C TYR A 40 -5.43 7.13 -4.52
N GLN A 41 -4.96 8.38 -4.56
CA GLN A 41 -5.26 9.36 -3.52
C GLN A 41 -6.77 9.62 -3.40
N LEU A 42 -7.48 9.81 -4.52
CA LEU A 42 -8.93 9.99 -4.50
C LEU A 42 -9.66 8.79 -3.88
N TRP A 43 -9.17 7.58 -4.15
CA TRP A 43 -9.71 6.36 -3.55
C TRP A 43 -9.46 6.29 -2.03
N LEU A 44 -8.27 6.67 -1.57
CA LEU A 44 -7.88 6.74 -0.16
C LEU A 44 -8.66 7.82 0.61
N ASP A 45 -8.93 8.94 -0.05
CA ASP A 45 -9.76 10.04 0.44
C ASP A 45 -11.24 9.66 0.48
N GLY A 46 -11.60 8.52 -0.10
CA GLY A 46 -12.91 7.91 0.03
C GLY A 46 -13.95 8.36 -0.97
N TYR A 47 -13.54 9.07 -2.03
CA TYR A 47 -14.42 9.48 -3.12
C TYR A 47 -14.96 8.26 -3.90
N SER A 48 -16.20 8.36 -4.37
CA SER A 48 -16.77 7.36 -5.27
C SER A 48 -16.11 7.43 -6.66
N VAL A 49 -16.33 6.42 -7.51
CA VAL A 49 -15.85 6.45 -8.90
C VAL A 49 -16.39 7.69 -9.62
N SER A 50 -17.68 8.01 -9.45
CA SER A 50 -18.31 9.18 -10.06
C SER A 50 -17.68 10.49 -9.57
N ASP A 51 -17.46 10.64 -8.26
CA ASP A 51 -16.82 11.82 -7.70
C ASP A 51 -15.38 11.98 -8.21
N ALA A 52 -14.63 10.88 -8.25
CA ALA A 52 -13.25 10.88 -8.76
C ALA A 52 -13.18 11.24 -10.24
N VAL A 53 -14.08 10.71 -11.08
CA VAL A 53 -14.19 11.10 -12.50
C VAL A 53 -14.48 12.60 -12.61
N ASN A 54 -15.44 13.12 -11.85
CA ASN A 54 -15.75 14.55 -11.85
C ASN A 54 -14.58 15.44 -11.41
N ILE A 55 -13.78 14.98 -10.44
CA ILE A 55 -12.57 15.68 -10.00
C ILE A 55 -11.49 15.65 -11.10
N ARG A 56 -11.26 14.49 -11.72
CA ARG A 56 -10.29 14.32 -12.84
C ARG A 56 -10.71 15.13 -14.08
N LEU A 57 -12.00 15.25 -14.37
CA LEU A 57 -12.48 16.11 -15.46
C LEU A 57 -12.15 17.57 -15.21
N LYS A 58 -12.33 18.05 -13.97
CA LYS A 58 -12.03 19.43 -13.59
C LYS A 58 -10.54 19.76 -13.56
N SER A 59 -9.65 18.77 -13.49
CA SER A 59 -8.21 19.00 -13.56
C SER A 59 -7.68 19.23 -14.99
N GLY A 60 -8.52 19.07 -16.01
CA GLY A 60 -8.14 19.27 -17.41
C GLY A 60 -7.36 18.10 -18.02
N ILE A 61 -7.46 16.89 -17.43
CA ILE A 61 -6.68 15.73 -17.90
C ILE A 61 -7.06 15.29 -19.32
N LEU A 62 -8.29 15.56 -19.75
CA LEU A 62 -8.73 15.26 -21.13
C LEU A 62 -8.02 16.14 -22.15
N ASP A 63 -7.72 17.40 -21.82
CA ASP A 63 -7.00 18.32 -22.71
C ASP A 63 -5.54 17.88 -22.91
N GLN A 64 -4.98 17.19 -21.92
CA GLN A 64 -3.61 16.68 -21.95
C GLN A 64 -3.49 15.34 -22.71
N THR A 65 -4.54 14.52 -22.65
CA THR A 65 -4.52 13.14 -23.18
C THR A 65 -5.23 13.00 -24.53
N GLY A 66 -6.12 13.93 -24.89
CA GLY A 66 -7.00 13.82 -26.05
C GLY A 66 -8.06 12.73 -25.93
N ALA A 67 -8.24 12.15 -24.74
CA ALA A 67 -9.19 11.07 -24.50
C ALA A 67 -10.64 11.57 -24.34
N GLY A 68 -11.60 10.69 -24.60
CA GLY A 68 -13.01 10.94 -24.33
C GLY A 68 -13.35 10.82 -22.83
N PRO A 69 -14.42 11.47 -22.35
CA PRO A 69 -14.89 11.34 -20.96
C PRO A 69 -15.24 9.90 -20.56
N ASP A 70 -15.75 9.11 -21.51
CA ASP A 70 -16.07 7.68 -21.36
C ASP A 70 -14.82 6.83 -21.10
N VAL A 71 -13.71 7.15 -21.78
CA VAL A 71 -12.42 6.50 -21.55
C VAL A 71 -11.90 6.80 -20.15
N LEU A 72 -12.01 8.05 -19.70
CA LEU A 72 -11.61 8.45 -18.35
C LEU A 72 -12.45 7.75 -17.27
N GLU A 73 -13.75 7.59 -17.49
CA GLU A 73 -14.62 6.86 -16.59
C GLU A 73 -14.21 5.39 -16.48
N SER A 74 -14.01 4.71 -17.61
CA SER A 74 -13.54 3.32 -17.64
C SER A 74 -12.18 3.17 -16.95
N ASP A 75 -11.23 4.04 -17.26
CA ASP A 75 -9.90 4.05 -16.64
C ASP A 75 -9.97 4.24 -15.11
N THR A 76 -10.79 5.19 -14.64
CA THR A 76 -11.00 5.40 -13.20
C THR A 76 -11.60 4.15 -12.54
N MET A 77 -12.57 3.52 -13.20
CA MET A 77 -13.24 2.35 -12.69
C MET A 77 -12.30 1.15 -12.57
N ASP A 78 -11.42 0.94 -13.55
CA ASP A 78 -10.46 -0.15 -13.55
C ASP A 78 -9.36 0.03 -12.50
N HIS A 79 -8.90 1.27 -12.28
CA HIS A 79 -8.05 1.60 -11.15
C HIS A 79 -8.72 1.28 -9.81
N TYR A 80 -9.97 1.69 -9.62
CA TYR A 80 -10.72 1.42 -8.38
C TYR A 80 -10.89 -0.08 -8.11
N ARG A 81 -11.16 -0.88 -9.14
CA ARG A 81 -11.22 -2.35 -9.04
C ARG A 81 -9.88 -2.93 -8.61
N THR A 82 -8.79 -2.45 -9.21
CA THR A 82 -7.43 -2.86 -8.85
C THR A 82 -7.11 -2.53 -7.40
N PHE A 83 -7.45 -1.32 -6.92
CA PHE A 83 -7.22 -0.91 -5.53
C PHE A 83 -8.02 -1.75 -4.54
N GLN A 84 -9.26 -2.14 -4.88
CA GLN A 84 -10.05 -3.05 -4.04
C GLN A 84 -9.40 -4.44 -3.92
N MET A 85 -8.75 -4.94 -4.98
CA MET A 85 -8.00 -6.19 -4.91
C MET A 85 -6.74 -6.04 -4.04
N LEU A 86 -6.02 -4.93 -4.20
CA LEU A 86 -4.80 -4.62 -3.43
C LEU A 86 -5.08 -4.35 -1.95
N GLU A 87 -6.27 -3.83 -1.59
CA GLU A 87 -6.63 -3.46 -0.22
C GLU A 87 -6.45 -4.62 0.78
N ARG A 88 -6.79 -5.84 0.37
CA ARG A 88 -6.59 -7.03 1.21
C ARG A 88 -5.13 -7.31 1.53
N LEU A 89 -4.24 -7.01 0.60
CA LEU A 89 -2.79 -7.14 0.77
C LEU A 89 -2.24 -5.98 1.60
N LEU A 90 -2.80 -4.78 1.46
CA LEU A 90 -2.41 -3.61 2.25
C LEU A 90 -2.74 -3.76 3.74
N HIS A 91 -3.72 -4.59 4.12
CA HIS A 91 -3.95 -4.94 5.53
C HIS A 91 -2.77 -5.69 6.18
N TYR A 92 -1.91 -6.32 5.37
CA TYR A 92 -0.74 -7.09 5.77
C TYR A 92 0.43 -6.81 4.82
N PRO A 93 1.12 -5.66 4.94
CA PRO A 93 2.09 -5.17 3.95
C PRO A 93 3.14 -6.17 3.46
N PRO A 94 3.70 -7.09 4.29
CA PRO A 94 4.60 -8.14 3.79
C PRO A 94 3.99 -9.02 2.68
N LYS A 95 2.67 -9.25 2.69
CA LYS A 95 1.98 -10.01 1.64
C LYS A 95 1.90 -9.24 0.32
N LEU A 96 1.90 -7.91 0.34
CA LEU A 96 1.95 -7.10 -0.88
C LEU A 96 3.31 -7.22 -1.58
N VAL A 97 4.37 -7.37 -0.81
CA VAL A 97 5.74 -7.51 -1.35
C VAL A 97 5.99 -8.95 -1.86
N GLN A 98 5.44 -9.95 -1.18
CA GLN A 98 5.68 -11.37 -1.48
C GLN A 98 4.78 -11.95 -2.58
N GLN A 99 3.64 -11.32 -2.86
CA GLN A 99 2.71 -11.80 -3.89
C GLN A 99 3.31 -11.71 -5.30
N LEU A 100 2.85 -12.59 -6.20
CA LEU A 100 3.32 -12.68 -7.59
C LEU A 100 2.27 -12.27 -8.64
N LEU A 101 1.05 -11.96 -8.19
CA LEU A 101 -0.10 -11.66 -9.08
C LEU A 101 0.03 -10.28 -9.72
N PHE A 102 0.41 -9.27 -8.94
CA PHE A 102 0.59 -7.90 -9.36
C PHE A 102 2.07 -7.60 -9.54
N GLN A 103 2.45 -7.28 -10.77
CA GLN A 103 3.81 -6.88 -11.12
C GLN A 103 3.98 -5.39 -10.77
N ILE A 104 4.16 -5.09 -9.48
CA ILE A 104 4.32 -3.72 -8.95
C ILE A 104 5.79 -3.50 -8.55
N PRO A 105 6.46 -2.48 -9.09
CA PRO A 105 7.83 -2.15 -8.70
C PRO A 105 7.97 -1.87 -7.19
N PRO A 106 9.10 -2.19 -6.53
CA PRO A 106 9.27 -2.03 -5.08
C PRO A 106 8.97 -0.61 -4.57
N TYR A 107 9.40 0.42 -5.29
CA TYR A 107 9.14 1.81 -4.90
C TYR A 107 7.63 2.15 -4.90
N LYS A 108 6.86 1.59 -5.84
CA LYS A 108 5.39 1.74 -5.87
C LYS A 108 4.74 0.95 -4.74
N GLN A 109 5.24 -0.24 -4.39
CA GLN A 109 4.75 -0.99 -3.22
C GLN A 109 4.92 -0.17 -1.94
N SER A 110 6.11 0.41 -1.73
CA SER A 110 6.37 1.31 -0.59
C SER A 110 5.43 2.51 -0.61
N MET A 111 5.22 3.16 -1.77
CA MET A 111 4.29 4.29 -1.90
C MET A 111 2.85 3.90 -1.53
N LEU A 112 2.36 2.76 -2.03
CA LEU A 112 1.02 2.26 -1.74
C LEU A 112 0.81 2.05 -0.23
N ILE A 113 1.77 1.39 0.41
CA ILE A 113 1.75 1.09 1.85
C ILE A 113 1.79 2.39 2.65
N GLU A 114 2.75 3.27 2.34
CA GLU A 114 2.97 4.52 3.07
C GLU A 114 1.71 5.40 3.02
N ARG A 115 1.10 5.60 1.85
CA ARG A 115 -0.14 6.38 1.72
C ARG A 115 -1.35 5.67 2.33
N TYR A 116 -1.42 4.34 2.25
CA TYR A 116 -2.51 3.59 2.87
C TYR A 116 -2.50 3.72 4.39
N TYR A 117 -1.34 3.80 5.03
CA TYR A 117 -1.22 3.95 6.49
C TYR A 117 -1.06 5.39 6.97
N ALA A 118 -0.96 6.36 6.06
CA ALA A 118 -0.98 7.77 6.42
C ALA A 118 -2.30 8.18 7.07
N PHE A 119 -2.20 9.05 8.07
CA PHE A 119 -3.35 9.61 8.78
C PHE A 119 -3.53 11.09 8.44
N ASP A 120 -4.78 11.50 8.39
CA ASP A 120 -5.17 12.90 8.33
C ASP A 120 -5.07 13.53 9.73
N GLU A 121 -4.47 14.71 9.82
CA GLU A 121 -4.24 15.37 11.11
C GLU A 121 -5.53 15.81 11.81
N ALA A 122 -6.56 16.19 11.04
CA ALA A 122 -7.86 16.56 11.60
C ALA A 122 -8.56 15.32 12.16
N PHE A 123 -8.48 14.19 11.46
CA PHE A 123 -8.97 12.90 11.97
C PHE A 123 -8.26 12.49 13.27
N VAL A 124 -6.93 12.51 13.28
CA VAL A 124 -6.12 12.10 14.45
C VAL A 124 -6.48 12.92 15.67
N ARG A 125 -6.62 14.24 15.53
CA ARG A 125 -6.97 15.15 16.62
C ARG A 125 -8.28 14.78 17.32
N GLU A 126 -9.25 14.25 16.59
CA GLU A 126 -10.54 13.84 17.13
C GLU A 126 -10.53 12.45 17.79
N VAL A 127 -9.57 11.60 17.42
CA VAL A 127 -9.47 10.22 17.92
C VAL A 127 -8.46 10.09 19.05
N LEU A 128 -7.46 10.98 19.13
CA LEU A 128 -6.46 10.99 20.20
C LEU A 128 -7.09 10.99 21.59
N GLY A 129 -6.52 10.19 22.49
CA GLY A 129 -6.98 10.04 23.88
C GLY A 129 -8.29 9.27 24.04
N LYS A 130 -8.91 8.80 22.94
CA LYS A 130 -10.08 7.91 22.99
C LYS A 130 -9.64 6.46 22.86
N LYS A 131 -10.12 5.62 23.76
CA LYS A 131 -9.92 4.16 23.69
C LYS A 131 -10.45 3.62 22.36
N LEU A 132 -9.66 2.80 21.65
CA LEU A 132 -10.02 2.16 20.37
C LEU A 132 -11.12 1.10 20.50
N SER A 133 -12.34 1.56 20.76
CA SER A 133 -13.47 0.73 21.14
C SER A 133 -14.53 0.64 20.03
N LYS A 134 -15.55 -0.21 20.26
CA LYS A 134 -16.77 -0.21 19.42
C LYS A 134 -17.53 1.12 19.50
N GLY A 135 -17.37 1.90 20.58
CA GLY A 135 -17.96 3.23 20.72
C GLY A 135 -17.37 4.22 19.73
N THR A 136 -16.03 4.36 19.72
CA THR A 136 -15.31 5.26 18.81
C THR A 136 -15.59 4.97 17.34
N LYS A 137 -15.85 3.70 16.98
CA LYS A 137 -16.22 3.33 15.60
C LYS A 137 -17.60 3.87 15.19
N LYS A 138 -18.53 4.05 16.14
CA LYS A 138 -19.85 4.66 15.89
C LYS A 138 -19.76 6.18 15.74
N ASP A 139 -18.80 6.80 16.42
CA ASP A 139 -18.59 8.25 16.38
C ASP A 139 -17.90 8.72 15.07
N LEU A 140 -17.53 7.80 14.18
CA LEU A 140 -16.84 8.15 12.92
C LEU A 140 -17.70 8.99 11.98
N ASP A 141 -19.02 8.84 12.03
CA ASP A 141 -19.95 9.70 11.28
C ASP A 141 -19.87 11.15 11.76
N ASP A 142 -19.85 11.38 13.08
CA ASP A 142 -19.70 12.71 13.68
C ASP A 142 -18.32 13.31 13.40
N ILE A 143 -17.26 12.50 13.49
CA ILE A 143 -15.89 12.94 13.18
C ILE A 143 -15.77 13.34 11.70
N SER A 144 -16.40 12.57 10.80
CA SER A 144 -16.43 12.89 9.37
C SER A 144 -17.12 14.23 9.14
N ALA A 145 -18.29 14.46 9.74
CA ALA A 145 -19.01 15.73 9.62
C ALA A 145 -18.22 16.92 10.19
N LYS A 146 -17.49 16.72 11.29
CA LYS A 146 -16.72 17.79 11.96
C LYS A 146 -15.45 18.16 11.21
N THR A 147 -14.74 17.18 10.66
CA THR A 147 -13.41 17.37 10.05
C THR A 147 -13.46 17.62 8.54
N GLY A 148 -14.55 17.23 7.88
CA GLY A 148 -14.65 17.21 6.42
C GLY A 148 -13.94 16.03 5.76
N VAL A 149 -13.23 15.19 6.53
CA VAL A 149 -12.67 13.93 6.04
C VAL A 149 -13.83 12.97 5.75
N THR A 150 -13.83 12.32 4.59
CA THR A 150 -14.94 11.42 4.25
C THR A 150 -15.03 10.25 5.23
N LEU A 151 -16.25 9.78 5.47
CA LEU A 151 -16.50 8.65 6.35
C LEU A 151 -15.72 7.39 5.95
N LYS A 152 -15.56 7.15 4.64
CA LYS A 152 -14.81 6.01 4.13
C LYS A 152 -13.32 6.13 4.48
N SER A 153 -12.74 7.32 4.36
CA SER A 153 -11.35 7.58 4.79
C SER A 153 -11.20 7.47 6.30
N CYS A 154 -12.11 8.05 7.09
CA CYS A 154 -12.13 7.90 8.57
C CYS A 154 -12.15 6.42 8.99
N ARG A 155 -12.97 5.58 8.35
CA ARG A 155 -13.05 4.14 8.62
C ARG A 155 -11.73 3.43 8.30
N ARG A 156 -11.12 3.71 7.13
CA ARG A 156 -9.80 3.16 6.75
C ARG A 156 -8.75 3.52 7.80
N GLN A 157 -8.63 4.80 8.14
CA GLN A 157 -7.65 5.29 9.10
C GLN A 157 -7.86 4.67 10.49
N PHE A 158 -9.10 4.61 10.99
CA PHE A 158 -9.41 3.95 12.26
C PHE A 158 -9.05 2.46 12.25
N ASP A 159 -9.41 1.73 11.19
CA ASP A 159 -9.11 0.31 11.08
C ASP A 159 -7.60 0.06 10.94
N ASN A 160 -6.85 0.94 10.25
CA ASN A 160 -5.39 0.89 10.20
C ASN A 160 -4.75 1.10 11.56
N PHE A 161 -5.20 2.11 12.31
CA PHE A 161 -4.70 2.36 13.65
C PHE A 161 -4.95 1.15 14.56
N LYS A 162 -6.14 0.56 14.49
CA LYS A 162 -6.46 -0.69 15.20
C LYS A 162 -5.57 -1.87 14.82
N ARG A 163 -5.25 -2.04 13.53
CA ARG A 163 -4.35 -3.11 13.08
C ARG A 163 -2.96 -2.93 13.68
N VAL A 164 -2.42 -1.71 13.63
CA VAL A 164 -1.12 -1.39 14.21
C VAL A 164 -1.13 -1.67 15.71
N PHE A 165 -2.10 -1.10 16.44
CA PHE A 165 -2.25 -1.29 17.88
C PHE A 165 -2.27 -2.77 18.27
N LYS A 166 -3.13 -3.56 17.61
CA LYS A 166 -3.27 -5.00 17.91
C LYS A 166 -1.96 -5.77 17.71
N VAL A 167 -1.23 -5.48 16.63
CA VAL A 167 0.03 -6.19 16.34
C VAL A 167 1.10 -5.84 17.37
N VAL A 168 1.24 -4.56 17.74
CA VAL A 168 2.34 -4.13 18.60
C VAL A 168 2.08 -4.34 20.09
N GLU A 169 0.81 -4.38 20.53
CA GLU A 169 0.44 -4.63 21.93
C GLU A 169 0.92 -6.01 22.42
N GLU A 170 0.96 -7.00 21.53
CA GLU A 170 1.38 -8.37 21.84
C GLU A 170 2.90 -8.58 21.70
N MET A 171 3.63 -7.61 21.12
CA MET A 171 5.05 -7.73 20.82
C MET A 171 5.95 -7.11 21.89
N ARG A 172 7.10 -7.74 22.14
CA ARG A 172 8.18 -7.17 22.95
C ARG A 172 9.11 -6.32 22.08
N GLY A 173 9.88 -5.43 22.70
CA GLY A 173 10.88 -4.61 22.00
C GLY A 173 10.39 -3.20 21.67
N ALA A 174 11.13 -2.50 20.81
CA ALA A 174 10.84 -1.12 20.44
C ALA A 174 9.63 -1.04 19.49
N LEU A 175 8.64 -0.23 19.84
CA LEU A 175 7.41 -0.07 19.04
C LEU A 175 7.69 0.34 17.59
N VAL A 176 8.61 1.30 17.38
CA VAL A 176 8.95 1.79 16.03
C VAL A 176 9.48 0.66 15.16
N GLU A 177 10.41 -0.15 15.68
CA GLU A 177 10.99 -1.29 14.96
C GLU A 177 9.93 -2.34 14.64
N ASN A 178 9.07 -2.67 15.61
CA ASN A 178 7.96 -3.61 15.42
C ASN A 178 7.00 -3.12 14.31
N ILE A 179 6.69 -1.82 14.27
CA ILE A 179 5.84 -1.23 13.23
C ILE A 179 6.53 -1.31 11.86
N GLN A 180 7.79 -0.93 11.77
CA GLN A 180 8.54 -0.99 10.50
C GLN A 180 8.62 -2.42 9.95
N GLN A 181 8.88 -3.41 10.79
CA GLN A 181 9.00 -4.80 10.36
C GLN A 181 7.67 -5.41 9.91
N ASN A 182 6.57 -5.11 10.62
CA ASN A 182 5.27 -5.72 10.33
C ASN A 182 4.45 -4.97 9.27
N PHE A 183 4.64 -3.65 9.16
CA PHE A 183 3.87 -2.79 8.26
C PHE A 183 4.70 -2.16 7.15
N LEU A 184 6.03 -2.32 7.15
CA LEU A 184 6.94 -1.80 6.12
C LEU A 184 6.84 -0.28 5.93
N LEU A 185 6.53 0.45 7.01
CA LEU A 185 6.40 1.90 7.01
C LEU A 185 7.77 2.58 7.11
N SER A 186 7.88 3.79 6.59
CA SER A 186 9.06 4.64 6.82
C SER A 186 9.28 4.91 8.31
N ASP A 187 10.52 5.25 8.71
CA ASP A 187 10.84 5.65 10.10
C ASP A 187 9.94 6.80 10.59
N LYS A 188 9.67 7.78 9.73
CA LYS A 188 8.81 8.92 10.04
C LYS A 188 7.39 8.46 10.40
N LEU A 189 6.77 7.65 9.54
CA LEU A 189 5.39 7.22 9.74
C LEU A 189 5.28 6.18 10.87
N ALA A 190 6.27 5.30 11.01
CA ALA A 190 6.34 4.34 12.12
C ALA A 190 6.45 5.06 13.48
N ARG A 191 7.26 6.11 13.59
CA ARG A 191 7.32 6.95 14.80
C ARG A 191 5.98 7.60 15.08
N TYR A 192 5.36 8.20 14.06
CA TYR A 192 4.06 8.83 14.21
C TYR A 192 3.01 7.83 14.71
N ALA A 193 2.88 6.67 14.07
CA ALA A 193 1.98 5.60 14.49
C ALA A 193 2.29 5.09 15.90
N SER A 194 3.58 4.96 16.26
CA SER A 194 3.97 4.57 17.62
C SER A 194 3.53 5.58 18.67
N SER A 195 3.62 6.89 18.37
CA SER A 195 3.13 7.95 19.26
C SER A 195 1.62 7.88 19.43
N LEU A 196 0.87 7.60 18.34
CA LEU A 196 -0.57 7.40 18.43
C LEU A 196 -0.93 6.22 19.34
N VAL A 197 -0.23 5.09 19.19
CA VAL A 197 -0.45 3.88 20.03
C VAL A 197 -0.21 4.18 21.51
N VAL A 198 0.81 4.98 21.84
CA VAL A 198 1.12 5.32 23.24
C VAL A 198 0.11 6.32 23.82
N LEU A 199 -0.50 7.18 23.00
CA LEU A 199 -1.41 8.22 23.43
C LEU A 199 -2.90 7.79 23.51
N CYS A 200 -3.28 6.63 22.99
CA CYS A 200 -4.68 6.15 22.94
C CYS A 200 -4.87 4.84 23.71
#